data_AF-A0A1H5J317-F1
#
_entry.id   AF-A0A1H5J317-F1
#
_cell.length_a   1.000
_cell.length_b   1.000
_cell.length_c   1.000
_cell.angle_alpha   90.00
_cell.angle_beta   90.00
_cell.angle_gamma   90.00
#
_symmetry.space_group_name_H-M   'P 1'
#
loop_
_entity.id
_entity.type
_entity.pdbx_description
1 polymer ?
#
loop_
_entity_poly.entity_id
_entity_poly.type
_entity_poly.pdbx_seq_one_letter_code
_entity_poly.pdbx_strand_id
1 'polypeptide(L)' 'MGLYSSPELLEWFTYEYLNYSKRKLDMGKSCIRFKKMEDIPYQLIGQLAAKMTPQEWISTYERSVKR' A
#
# COMPACT_ATOMS: atom_id res chain seq x y z
N MET A 1 -8.31 3.03 -4.40
CA MET A 1 -7.52 1.89 -3.90
C MET A 1 -6.90 2.30 -2.59
N GLY A 2 -7.03 1.54 -1.50
CA GLY A 2 -6.62 1.97 -0.15
C GLY A 2 -5.25 2.68 -0.09
N LEU A 3 -4.17 1.97 -0.47
CA LEU A 3 -2.81 2.51 -0.46
C LEU A 3 -2.63 3.78 -1.31
N TYR A 4 -3.16 3.79 -2.54
CA TYR A 4 -2.96 4.91 -3.48
C TYR A 4 -3.91 6.09 -3.23
N SER A 5 -5.01 5.85 -2.51
CA SER A 5 -6.00 6.88 -2.17
C SER A 5 -5.66 7.61 -0.87
N SER A 6 -4.57 7.23 -0.18
CA SER A 6 -4.05 7.91 1.01
C SER A 6 -2.56 8.24 0.80
N PRO A 7 -2.21 9.52 0.56
CA PRO A 7 -0.81 9.94 0.40
C PRO A 7 0.07 9.58 1.60
N GLU A 8 -0.47 9.71 2.82
CA GLU A 8 0.23 9.38 4.06
C GLU A 8 0.54 7.87 4.15
N LEU A 9 -0.42 7.03 3.77
CA LEU A 9 -0.23 5.58 3.77
C LEU A 9 0.78 5.16 2.70
N LEU A 10 0.77 5.83 1.54
CA LEU A 10 1.73 5.60 0.47
C LEU A 10 3.15 5.98 0.90
N GLU A 11 3.33 7.16 1.50
CA GLU A 11 4.62 7.63 2.01
C GLU A 11 5.16 6.65 3.07
N TRP A 12 4.34 6.31 4.06
CA TRP A 12 4.68 5.31 5.08
C TRP A 12 5.14 3.98 4.45
N PHE A 13 4.37 3.44 3.50
CA PHE A 13 4.70 2.16 2.87
C PHE A 13 6.02 2.25 2.09
N THR A 14 6.26 3.34 1.36
CA THR A 14 7.50 3.51 0.61
C THR A 14 8.73 3.62 1.51
N TYR A 15 8.60 4.28 2.66
CA TYR A 15 9.65 4.39 3.66
C TYR A 15 9.91 3.03 4.33
N GLU A 16 8.87 2.38 4.84
CA GLU A 16 9.00 1.10 5.52
C GLU A 16 9.51 0.00 4.60
N TYR A 17 9.15 0.00 3.32
CA TYR A 17 9.61 -1.00 2.38
C TYR A 17 11.14 -1.09 2.29
N LEU A 18 11.87 0.01 2.52
CA LEU A 18 13.34 0.03 2.56
C LEU A 18 13.93 -0.82 3.70
N ASN A 19 13.16 -1.03 4.78
CA ASN A 19 13.57 -1.88 5.91
C ASN A 19 13.43 -3.37 5.60
N TYR A 20 12.54 -3.75 4.69
CA TYR A 20 12.24 -5.15 4.35
C TYR A 20 12.87 -5.61 3.04
N SER A 21 13.28 -4.68 2.17
CA SER A 21 13.83 -5.02 0.86
C SER A 21 15.00 -4.12 0.48
N LYS A 22 16.06 -4.75 -0.03
CA LYS A 22 17.21 -4.05 -0.64
C LYS A 22 16.93 -3.60 -2.08
N ARG A 23 15.85 -4.09 -2.69
CA ARG A 23 15.49 -3.78 -4.08
C ARG A 23 14.56 -2.57 -4.11
N LYS A 24 14.66 -1.77 -5.17
CA LYS A 24 13.72 -0.67 -5.40
C LYS A 24 12.30 -1.23 -5.54
N LEU A 25 11.33 -0.54 -4.95
CA LEU A 25 9.92 -0.84 -5.09
C LEU A 25 9.48 -0.66 -6.56
N ASP A 26 8.96 -1.71 -7.18
CA ASP A 26 8.45 -1.71 -8.55
C ASP A 26 6.94 -1.44 -8.53
N MET A 27 6.56 -0.16 -8.60
CA MET A 27 5.16 0.28 -8.56
C MET A 27 4.66 0.75 -9.92
N GLY A 28 3.51 0.22 -10.34
CA GLY A 28 2.70 0.79 -11.41
C GLY A 28 1.65 1.78 -10.87
N LYS A 29 0.74 2.21 -11.76
CA LYS A 29 -0.37 3.12 -11.42
C LYS A 29 -1.29 2.59 -10.30
N SER A 30 -1.38 1.28 -10.17
CA SER A 30 -2.34 0.60 -9.31
C SER A 30 -1.85 -0.78 -8.85
N CYS A 31 -0.56 -1.06 -8.92
CA CYS A 31 -0.02 -2.36 -8.51
C CYS A 31 1.41 -2.23 -8.03
N ILE A 32 1.82 -3.18 -7.19
CA ILE A 32 3.20 -3.39 -6.78
C ILE A 32 3.60 -4.76 -7.32
N ARG A 33 4.70 -4.82 -8.07
CA ARG A 33 5.17 -6.05 -8.70
C ARG A 33 6.35 -6.63 -7.94
N PHE A 34 6.21 -7.89 -7.53
CA PHE A 34 7.32 -8.70 -7.03
C PHE A 34 7.76 -9.66 -8.13
N LYS A 35 9.06 -9.68 -8.46
CA LYS A 35 9.61 -10.55 -9.52
C LYS A 35 9.92 -11.95 -9.01
N LYS A 36 10.27 -12.07 -7.73
CA LYS A 36 10.54 -13.34 -7.07
C LYS A 36 9.72 -13.46 -5.81
N MET A 37 9.32 -14.68 -5.48
CA MET A 37 8.54 -15.00 -4.27
C MET A 37 9.30 -14.67 -2.99
N GLU A 38 10.62 -14.87 -2.99
CA GLU A 38 11.52 -14.57 -1.87
C GLU A 38 11.59 -13.08 -1.51
N ASP A 39 11.23 -12.18 -2.45
CA ASP A 39 11.26 -10.74 -2.22
C ASP A 39 9.96 -10.21 -1.59
N ILE A 40 8.91 -11.04 -1.46
CA ILE A 40 7.61 -10.60 -1.00
C ILE A 40 7.67 -10.35 0.52
N PRO A 41 7.54 -9.09 1.00
CA PRO A 41 7.63 -8.79 2.42
C PRO A 41 6.28 -9.04 3.09
N TYR A 42 5.94 -10.32 3.32
CA TYR A 42 4.64 -10.72 3.86
C TYR A 42 4.28 -10.01 5.18
N GLN A 43 5.25 -9.79 6.05
CA GLN A 43 5.05 -9.07 7.31
C GLN A 43 4.61 -7.62 7.08
N LEU A 44 5.28 -6.90 6.18
CA LEU A 44 4.92 -5.53 5.82
C LEU A 44 3.54 -5.46 5.15
N ILE A 45 3.23 -6.43 4.28
CA ILE A 45 1.90 -6.53 3.64
C ILE A 45 0.81 -6.76 4.69
N GLY A 46 1.07 -7.59 5.71
CA GLY A 46 0.16 -7.79 6.83
C GLY A 46 -0.10 -6.49 7.62
N GLN A 47 0.95 -5.71 7.89
CA GLN A 47 0.81 -4.40 8.52
C GLN A 47 0.01 -3.43 7.65
N LEU A 48 0.28 -3.40 6.34
CA LEU A 48 -0.47 -2.58 5.40
C LEU A 48 -1.96 -2.94 5.40
N ALA A 49 -2.29 -4.23 5.37
CA ALA A 49 -3.68 -4.70 5.39
C ALA A 49 -4.42 -4.32 6.69
N ALA A 50 -3.70 -4.21 7.81
CA ALA A 50 -4.27 -3.82 9.10
C ALA A 50 -4.41 -2.29 9.28
N LYS A 51 -3.82 -1.48 8.41
CA LYS A 51 -3.81 -0.01 8.53
C LYS A 51 -5.07 0.70 8.07
N MET A 52 -6.01 -0.02 7.47
CA MET A 52 -7.25 0.56 6.98
C MET A 52 -8.41 -0.38 7.27
N THR A 53 -9.37 0.11 8.03
CA THR A 53 -10.63 -0.59 8.26
C THR A 53 -11.54 -0.47 7.03
N PRO A 54 -12.49 -1.41 6.86
CA PRO A 54 -13.49 -1.31 5.79
C PRO A 54 -14.27 0.02 5.82
N GLN A 55 -14.61 0.54 7.01
CA GLN A 55 -15.37 1.78 7.18
C GLN A 55 -14.57 3.03 6.76
N GLU A 56 -13.28 3.09 7.10
CA GLU A 56 -12.39 4.16 6.63
C GLU A 56 -12.22 4.12 5.10
N TRP A 57 -12.12 2.92 4.53
CA TRP A 57 -12.08 2.73 3.08
C TRP A 57 -13.36 3.23 2.41
N ILE A 58 -14.54 2.85 2.91
CA ILE A 58 -15.85 3.32 2.40
C ILE A 58 -15.91 4.84 2.45
N SER A 59 -15.59 5.44 3.60
CA SER A 59 -15.62 6.89 3.80
C SER A 59 -14.68 7.62 2.82
N THR A 60 -13.50 7.07 2.57
CA THR A 60 -12.52 7.62 1.62
C THR A 60 -13.03 7.52 0.19
N TYR A 61 -13.59 6.37 -0.18
CA TYR A 61 -14.16 6.13 -1.50
C TYR A 61 -15.32 7.09 -1.79
N GLU A 62 -16.29 7.21 -0.88
CA GLU A 62 -17.44 8.10 -1.03
C GLU A 62 -17.03 9.57 -1.17
N ARG A 63 -16.03 10.04 -0.42
CA ARG A 63 -15.47 11.40 -0.59
C ARG A 63 -14.86 11.60 -1.98
N SER A 64 -14.16 10.60 -2.50
CA SER A 64 -13.47 10.68 -3.79
C SER A 64 -14.40 10.56 -5.01
N VAL A 65 -15.58 9.96 -4.83
CA VAL A 65 -16.53 9.65 -5.91
C VAL A 65 -17.68 10.67 -6.01
N LYS A 66 -17.77 11.66 -5.11
CA LYS A 66 -18.79 12.71 -5.19
C LYS A 66 -18.71 13.48 -6.52
N ARG A 67 -19.68 13.17 -7.39
CA ARG A 67 -20.18 14.00 -8.49
C ARG A 67 -21.15 15.05 -7.96
#